data_AF-A0A534A2F9-F1
#
_entry.id   AF-A0A534A2F9-F1
#
_cell.length_a   1.000
_cell.length_b   1.000
_cell.length_c   1.000
_cell.angle_alpha   90.00
_cell.angle_beta   90.00
_cell.angle_gamma   90.00
#
_symmetry.space_group_name_H-M   'P 1'
#
loop_
_entity.id
_entity.type
_entity.pdbx_description
1 polymer ?
#
loop_
_entity_poly.entity_id
_entity_poly.type
_entity_poly.pdbx_seq_one_letter_code
_entity_poly.pdbx_strand_id
1 'polypeptide(L)' 'MTLSLYAGSILVFKQMLGGLDDVLGKAQAHAAEKKIEPSALTLAHLFPDMFPLSKQVQIACDFA' A
#
# COMPACT_ATOMS: atom_id res chain seq x y z
N MET A 1 -5.33 28.41 17.97
CA MET A 1 -4.23 27.43 18.04
C MET A 1 -3.83 27.07 16.62
N THR A 2 -2.56 27.20 16.26
CA THR A 2 -2.06 26.80 14.94
C THR A 2 -1.67 25.32 14.99
N LEU A 3 -2.37 24.48 14.23
CA LEU A 3 -1.96 23.10 13.99
C LEU A 3 -0.71 23.13 13.10
N SER A 4 0.40 22.51 13.53
CA SER A 4 1.56 22.36 12.66
C SER A 4 1.26 21.33 11.58
N LEU A 5 1.82 21.52 10.38
CA LEU A 5 1.69 20.54 9.30
C LEU A 5 2.13 19.15 9.76
N TYR A 6 3.22 19.06 10.51
CA TYR A 6 3.67 17.81 11.12
C TYR A 6 2.61 17.16 12.02
N ALA A 7 2.03 17.91 12.96
CA ALA A 7 1.01 17.37 13.87
C ALA A 7 -0.28 16.94 13.13
N GLY A 8 -0.60 17.60 12.02
CA GLY A 8 -1.73 17.24 11.16
C GLY A 8 -1.47 16.04 10.25
N SER A 9 -0.23 15.83 9.77
CA SER A 9 0.07 14.80 8.76
C SER A 9 0.62 13.50 9.33
N ILE A 10 1.49 13.55 10.36
CA ILE A 10 2.27 12.37 10.78
C ILE A 10 1.39 11.22 11.28
N LEU A 11 0.32 11.53 12.02
CA LEU A 11 -0.59 10.50 12.54
C LEU A 11 -1.39 9.85 11.41
N VAL A 12 -1.77 10.65 10.41
CA VAL A 12 -2.53 10.17 9.25
C VAL A 12 -1.67 9.25 8.39
N PHE A 13 -0.44 9.65 8.07
CA PHE A 13 0.47 8.81 7.29
C PHE A 13 0.80 7.49 7.98
N LYS A 14 1.06 7.51 9.30
CA LYS A 14 1.25 6.27 10.06
C LYS A 14 0.04 5.35 9.99
N GLN A 15 -1.17 5.89 10.17
CA GLN A 15 -2.40 5.10 10.10
C GLN A 15 -2.60 4.50 8.70
N MET A 16 -2.38 5.28 7.65
CA MET A 16 -2.59 4.86 6.27
C MET A 16 -1.56 3.81 5.83
N LEU A 17 -0.27 4.02 6.13
CA LEU A 17 0.77 3.04 5.82
C LEU A 17 0.62 1.76 6.63
N GLY A 18 0.21 1.84 7.91
CA GLY A 18 -0.11 0.66 8.70
C GLY A 18 -1.30 -0.12 8.12
N GLY A 19 -2.36 0.57 7.71
CA GLY A 19 -3.50 -0.07 7.02
C GLY A 19 -3.11 -0.70 5.68
N LEU A 20 -2.16 -0.10 4.96
CA LEU A 20 -1.62 -0.68 3.72
C LEU A 20 -0.87 -1.98 4.00
N ASP A 21 -0.02 -2.02 5.04
CA ASP A 21 0.69 -3.22 5.48
C ASP A 21 -0.30 -4.36 5.82
N ASP A 22 -1.35 -4.06 6.59
CA ASP A 22 -2.41 -5.03 6.92
C ASP A 22 -3.11 -5.59 5.67
N VAL A 23 -3.37 -4.75 4.67
CA VAL A 23 -4.00 -5.18 3.40
C VAL A 23 -3.05 -6.08 2.60
N LEU A 24 -1.75 -5.78 2.58
CA LEU A 24 -0.75 -6.63 1.92
C LEU A 24 -0.63 -7.99 2.62
N GLY A 25 -0.70 -8.02 3.96
CA GLY A 25 -0.77 -9.27 4.73
C GLY A 25 -1.98 -10.13 4.35
N LYS A 26 -3.16 -9.52 4.18
CA LYS A 26 -4.37 -10.22 3.69
C LYS A 26 -4.21 -10.69 2.25
N ALA A 27 -3.57 -9.91 1.38
CA ALA A 27 -3.31 -10.29 0.00
C ALA A 27 -2.40 -11.53 -0.06
N GLN A 28 -1.37 -11.61 0.78
CA GLN A 28 -0.52 -12.78 0.91
C GLN A 28 -1.29 -14.02 1.39
N ALA A 29 -2.13 -13.88 2.42
CA ALA A 29 -2.98 -14.98 2.91
C ALA A 29 -3.94 -15.47 1.82
N HIS A 30 -4.59 -14.55 1.10
CA HIS A 30 -5.46 -14.85 -0.03
C HIS A 30 -4.73 -15.59 -1.14
N ALA A 31 -3.52 -15.16 -1.48
CA ALA A 31 -2.70 -15.80 -2.50
C ALA A 31 -2.37 -17.25 -2.12
N ALA A 32 -1.98 -17.48 -0.86
CA ALA A 32 -1.70 -18.82 -0.33
C ALA A 32 -2.95 -19.73 -0.38
N GLU A 33 -4.10 -19.25 0.10
CA GLU A 33 -5.35 -20.01 0.11
C GLU A 33 -5.84 -20.39 -1.30
N LYS A 34 -5.63 -19.51 -2.28
CA LYS A 34 -6.11 -19.66 -3.65
C LYS A 34 -5.06 -20.24 -4.61
N LYS A 35 -3.86 -20.58 -4.11
CA LYS A 35 -2.72 -21.04 -4.94
C LYS A 35 -2.39 -20.04 -6.06
N ILE A 36 -2.48 -18.76 -5.75
CA ILE A 36 -2.07 -17.67 -6.63
C ILE A 36 -0.59 -17.40 -6.35
N GLU A 37 0.22 -17.31 -7.41
CA GLU A 37 1.60 -16.88 -7.28
C GLU A 37 1.64 -15.45 -6.72
N PRO A 38 2.44 -15.15 -5.67
CA PRO A 38 2.49 -13.81 -5.08
C PRO A 38 2.81 -12.71 -6.11
N SER A 39 3.60 -13.04 -7.13
CA SER A 39 3.93 -12.15 -8.25
C SER A 39 2.70 -11.70 -9.05
N ALA A 40 1.64 -12.51 -9.11
CA ALA A 40 0.41 -12.16 -9.81
C ALA A 40 -0.30 -10.96 -9.17
N LEU A 41 -0.20 -10.81 -7.84
CA LEU A 41 -0.77 -9.67 -7.13
C LEU A 41 0.18 -8.47 -7.12
N THR A 42 1.48 -8.67 -6.91
CA THR A 42 2.44 -7.56 -6.84
C THR A 42 2.70 -6.89 -8.19
N LEU A 43 2.55 -7.63 -9.30
CA LEU A 43 2.66 -7.12 -10.66
C LEU A 43 1.30 -6.75 -11.28
N ALA A 44 0.20 -6.86 -10.52
CA ALA A 44 -1.12 -6.49 -11.03
C ALA A 44 -1.20 -4.99 -11.34
N HIS A 45 -1.89 -4.66 -12.43
CA HIS A 45 -2.21 -3.31 -12.86
C HIS A 45 -3.73 -3.13 -12.89
N LEU A 46 -4.23 -1.96 -12.50
CA LEU A 46 -5.66 -1.65 -12.60
C LEU A 46 -6.06 -1.24 -14.04
N PHE A 47 -5.13 -0.57 -14.74
CA PHE A 47 -5.27 -0.21 -16.16
C PHE A 47 -3.91 -0.38 -16.86
N PRO A 48 -3.86 -0.65 -18.18
CA PRO A 48 -2.61 -0.99 -18.88
C PRO A 48 -1.48 0.05 -18.82
N ASP A 49 -1.80 1.32 -18.58
CA ASP A 49 -0.83 2.43 -18.50
C ASP A 49 -0.44 2.80 -17.05
N MET A 50 -1.01 2.12 -16.06
CA MET A 50 -0.73 2.39 -14.64
C MET A 50 0.51 1.63 -14.18
N PHE A 51 1.12 2.10 -13.08
CA PHE A 51 2.17 1.35 -12.40
C PHE A 51 1.64 0.10 -11.70
N PRO A 52 2.44 -0.98 -11.58
CA PRO A 52 2.06 -2.18 -10.84
C PRO A 52 1.89 -1.88 -9.35
N LEU A 53 1.15 -2.73 -8.64
CA LEU A 53 0.93 -2.60 -7.20
C LEU A 53 2.24 -2.38 -6.42
N SER A 54 3.31 -3.10 -6.74
CA SER A 54 4.62 -2.94 -6.10
C SER A 54 5.16 -1.50 -6.17
N LYS A 55 5.01 -0.84 -7.32
CA LYS A 55 5.45 0.54 -7.52
C LYS A 55 4.49 1.54 -6.88
N GLN A 56 3.18 1.25 -6.85
CA GLN A 56 2.21 2.06 -6.10
C GLN A 56 2.54 2.09 -4.59
N VAL A 57 2.89 0.94 -4.01
CA VAL A 57 3.32 0.84 -2.60
C VAL A 57 4.59 1.65 -2.37
N GLN A 58 5.59 1.54 -3.27
CA GLN A 58 6.79 2.35 -3.17
C GLN A 58 6.49 3.85 -3.20
N ILE A 59 5.65 4.32 -4.13
CA ILE A 59 5.28 5.74 -4.23
C ILE A 59 4.56 6.22 -2.96
N ALA A 60 3.69 5.39 -2.38
CA ALA A 60 3.02 5.72 -1.12
C ALA A 60 4.01 5.90 0.04
N CYS A 61 5.03 5.04 0.14
CA CYS A 61 6.07 5.15 1.15
C CYS A 61 7.02 6.34 0.90
N ASP A 62 7.39 6.61 -0.35
CA ASP A 62 8.30 7.73 -0.70
C ASP A 62 7.64 9.10 -0.46
N PHE A 63 6.30 9.18 -0.49
CA PHE A 63 5.55 10.42 -0.29
C PHE A 63 5.35 10.80 1.18
N ALA A 64 5.33 9.82 2.08
CA ALA A 64 4.94 9.97 3.49
C ALA A 64 6.13 10.26 4.42
#